data_AF-A0A960MW75-F1
#
_entry.id   AF-A0A960MW75-F1
#
_cell.length_a   1.000
_cell.length_b   1.000
_cell.length_c   1.000
_cell.angle_alpha   90.00
_cell.angle_beta   90.00
_cell.angle_gamma   90.00
#
_symmetry.space_group_name_H-M   'P 1'
#
loop_
_entity.id
_entity.type
_entity.pdbx_description
1 polymer ?
#
loop_
_entity_poly.entity_id
_entity_poly.type
_entity_poly.pdbx_seq_one_letter_code
_entity_poly.pdbx_strand_id
1 'polypeptide(L)'
;LGFRFGAKAALIDRRYKILTENLEGGEFQVYDLESDPKETKDISAEQPELAARLKEAILNFDQSVTASFEGKDYPERTVSPPDPESIAWYESEVYKPYLEQWKHRWEFESYMNRAAKAKAPKAPKKKKP
;
A
#
# COMPACT_ATOMS: atom_id res chain seq x y z
N LEU A 1 12.56 1.80 -11.81
CA LEU A 1 11.75 1.91 -10.57
C LEU A 1 10.48 1.11 -10.75
N GLY A 2 10.15 0.19 -9.82
CA GLY A 2 8.92 -0.62 -9.88
C GLY A 2 7.95 -0.27 -8.76
N PHE A 3 6.65 -0.45 -9.00
CA PHE A 3 5.56 -0.25 -8.04
C PHE A 3 4.51 -1.34 -8.22
N ARG A 4 4.02 -1.91 -7.10
CA ARG A 4 2.97 -2.95 -7.09
C ARG A 4 1.91 -2.61 -6.04
N PHE A 5 0.63 -2.69 -6.41
CA PHE A 5 -0.50 -2.51 -5.51
C PHE A 5 -1.65 -3.45 -5.88
N GLY A 6 -1.93 -4.43 -5.02
CA GLY A 6 -2.86 -5.51 -5.34
C GLY A 6 -2.40 -6.25 -6.60
N ALA A 7 -3.31 -6.41 -7.57
CA ALA A 7 -3.01 -7.02 -8.87
C ALA A 7 -2.35 -6.06 -9.87
N LYS A 8 -2.27 -4.76 -9.56
CA LYS A 8 -1.72 -3.73 -10.46
C LYS A 8 -0.22 -3.60 -10.29
N ALA A 9 0.47 -3.32 -11.38
CA ALA A 9 1.89 -3.01 -11.33
C ALA A 9 2.30 -2.01 -12.40
N ALA A 10 3.37 -1.26 -12.10
CA ALA A 10 4.05 -0.39 -13.04
C ALA A 10 5.57 -0.52 -12.88
N LEU A 11 6.29 -0.43 -13.99
CA LEU A 11 7.74 -0.45 -14.03
C LEU A 11 8.24 0.64 -14.98
N ILE A 12 9.13 1.49 -14.48
CA ILE A 12 9.86 2.48 -15.27
C ILE A 12 11.28 1.94 -15.50
N ASP A 13 11.63 1.73 -16.77
CA ASP A 13 12.99 1.44 -17.25
C ASP A 13 13.46 2.61 -18.13
N ARG A 14 14.22 3.51 -17.50
CA ARG A 14 14.76 4.73 -18.11
C ARG A 14 13.64 5.59 -18.72
N ARG A 15 13.61 5.69 -20.05
CA ARG A 15 12.64 6.46 -20.85
C ARG A 15 11.25 5.82 -20.88
N TYR A 16 11.17 4.51 -20.72
CA TYR A 16 9.93 3.79 -20.95
C TYR A 16 9.27 3.37 -19.65
N LYS A 17 7.94 3.41 -19.66
CA LYS A 17 7.11 2.86 -18.59
C LYS A 17 6.22 1.78 -19.16
N ILE A 18 6.12 0.67 -18.43
CA ILE A 18 5.08 -0.33 -18.63
C ILE A 18 4.15 -0.34 -17.43
N LEU A 19 2.85 -0.49 -17.66
CA LEU A 19 1.86 -0.64 -16.61
C LEU A 19 0.83 -1.71 -16.97
N THR A 20 0.27 -2.33 -15.94
CA THR A 20 -0.85 -3.25 -16.05
C THR A 20 -1.80 -3.09 -14.87
N GLU A 21 -3.10 -3.17 -15.16
CA GLU A 21 -4.15 -3.20 -14.14
C GLU A 21 -4.33 -4.60 -13.53
N ASN A 22 -3.74 -5.64 -14.14
CA ASN A 22 -3.80 -7.00 -13.64
C ASN A 22 -2.62 -7.85 -14.13
N LEU A 23 -1.71 -8.21 -13.23
CA LEU A 23 -0.55 -9.06 -13.51
C LEU A 23 -0.92 -10.50 -13.96
N GLU A 24 -2.09 -11.02 -13.59
CA GLU A 24 -2.47 -12.42 -13.87
C GLU A 24 -3.03 -12.64 -15.29
N GLY A 25 -3.30 -11.57 -16.03
CA GLY A 25 -3.89 -11.68 -17.38
C GLY A 25 -4.42 -10.38 -17.97
N GLY A 26 -4.12 -9.25 -17.36
CA GLY A 26 -4.45 -7.94 -17.87
C GLY A 26 -3.59 -7.55 -19.06
N GLU A 27 -4.06 -6.52 -19.77
CA GLU A 27 -3.29 -5.90 -20.84
C GLU A 27 -2.10 -5.13 -20.25
N PHE A 28 -1.05 -5.05 -21.07
CA PHE A 28 0.15 -4.27 -20.76
C PHE A 28 0.20 -3.07 -21.68
N GLN A 29 0.28 -1.89 -21.09
CA GLN A 29 0.41 -0.64 -21.81
C GLN A 29 1.83 -0.11 -21.66
N VAL A 30 2.39 0.42 -22.75
CA VAL A 30 3.76 0.93 -22.78
C VAL A 30 3.73 2.39 -23.19
N TYR A 31 4.40 3.23 -22.42
CA TYR A 31 4.49 4.66 -22.65
C TYR A 31 5.94 5.10 -22.74
N ASP A 32 6.15 6.14 -23.53
CA ASP A 32 7.42 6.81 -23.70
C ASP A 32 7.42 8.12 -22.91
N LEU A 33 8.07 8.13 -21.75
CA LEU A 33 8.03 9.26 -20.84
C LEU A 33 8.82 10.48 -21.34
N GLU A 34 9.73 10.32 -22.31
CA GLU A 34 10.46 11.45 -22.89
C GLU A 34 9.61 12.19 -23.92
N SER A 35 8.95 11.46 -24.83
CA SER A 35 8.11 12.08 -25.86
C SER A 35 6.66 12.31 -25.41
N ASP A 36 6.19 11.55 -24.44
CA ASP A 36 4.82 11.59 -23.91
C ASP A 36 4.80 11.53 -22.36
N PRO A 37 5.24 12.61 -21.67
CA PRO A 37 5.23 12.68 -20.21
C PRO A 37 3.83 12.58 -19.58
N LYS A 38 2.77 12.74 -20.38
CA LYS A 38 1.37 12.68 -19.95
C LYS A 38 0.72 11.32 -20.21
N GLU A 39 1.46 10.35 -20.76
CA GLU A 39 1.02 8.97 -20.93
C GLU A 39 -0.27 8.87 -21.77
N THR A 40 -0.35 9.71 -22.80
CA THR A 40 -1.52 9.84 -23.67
C THR A 40 -1.56 8.81 -24.81
N LYS A 41 -0.41 8.24 -25.18
CA LYS A 41 -0.29 7.31 -26.31
C LYS A 41 0.40 6.01 -25.89
N ASP A 42 -0.36 4.92 -25.96
CA ASP A 42 0.20 3.57 -25.81
C ASP A 42 0.96 3.16 -27.08
N ILE A 43 2.23 2.80 -26.91
CA ILE A 43 3.12 2.35 -28.00
C ILE A 43 3.36 0.83 -27.98
N SER A 44 2.64 0.08 -27.14
CA SER A 44 2.78 -1.38 -26.98
C SER A 44 2.61 -2.14 -28.30
N ALA A 45 1.61 -1.77 -29.10
CA ALA A 45 1.33 -2.36 -30.41
C ALA A 45 2.29 -1.87 -31.51
N GLU A 46 2.81 -0.64 -31.39
CA GLU A 46 3.75 -0.04 -32.34
C GLU A 46 5.17 -0.59 -32.17
N GLN A 47 5.55 -0.98 -30.95
CA GLN A 47 6.86 -1.52 -30.62
C GLN A 47 6.75 -2.86 -29.85
N PRO A 48 6.35 -3.95 -30.52
CA PRO A 48 6.07 -5.23 -29.86
C PRO A 48 7.29 -5.86 -29.19
N GLU A 49 8.49 -5.69 -29.75
CA GLU A 49 9.73 -6.18 -29.14
C GLU A 49 10.06 -5.46 -27.82
N LEU A 50 9.89 -4.13 -27.80
CA LEU A 50 10.05 -3.33 -26.60
C LEU A 50 9.01 -3.72 -25.54
N ALA A 51 7.76 -3.89 -25.96
CA ALA A 51 6.68 -4.32 -25.06
C ALA A 51 6.95 -5.70 -24.46
N ALA A 52 7.44 -6.66 -25.25
CA ALA A 52 7.82 -7.99 -24.76
C ALA A 52 8.96 -7.91 -23.73
N ARG A 53 10.01 -7.13 -24.02
CA ARG A 53 11.14 -6.94 -23.09
C ARG A 53 10.70 -6.31 -21.77
N LEU A 54 9.87 -5.26 -21.83
CA LEU A 54 9.36 -4.59 -20.63
C LEU A 54 8.37 -5.47 -19.86
N LYS A 55 7.58 -6.29 -20.56
CA LYS A 55 6.69 -7.29 -19.95
C LYS A 55 7.49 -8.32 -19.16
N GLU A 56 8.58 -8.83 -19.71
CA GLU A 56 9.47 -9.72 -18.98
C GLU A 56 10.05 -9.02 -17.74
N ALA A 57 10.48 -7.77 -17.88
CA ALA A 57 11.05 -7.00 -16.77
C ALA A 57 10.05 -6.77 -15.62
N ILE A 58 8.78 -6.42 -15.91
CA ILE A 58 7.77 -6.21 -14.86
C ILE A 58 7.36 -7.53 -14.18
N LEU A 59 7.34 -8.65 -14.92
CA LEU A 59 7.08 -9.98 -14.33
C LEU A 59 8.22 -10.44 -13.43
N ASN A 60 9.48 -10.24 -13.84
CA ASN A 60 10.63 -10.54 -12.99
C ASN A 60 10.66 -9.66 -11.72
N PHE A 61 10.26 -8.40 -11.85
CA PHE A 61 10.06 -7.53 -10.70
C PHE A 61 8.96 -8.04 -9.77
N ASP A 62 7.80 -8.45 -10.29
CA ASP A 62 6.72 -9.00 -9.48
C ASP A 62 7.16 -10.24 -8.69
N GLN A 63 7.90 -11.14 -9.34
CA GLN A 63 8.46 -12.34 -8.70
C GLN A 63 9.42 -11.99 -7.57
N SER A 64 10.29 -10.99 -7.74
CA SER A 64 11.22 -10.57 -6.67
C SER A 64 10.49 -9.92 -5.50
N VAL A 65 9.43 -9.15 -5.74
CA VAL A 65 8.61 -8.61 -4.65
C VAL A 65 7.91 -9.74 -3.89
N THR A 66 7.39 -10.76 -4.60
CA THR A 66 6.79 -11.94 -3.96
C THR A 66 7.82 -12.71 -3.12
N ALA A 67 9.01 -12.97 -3.65
CA ALA A 67 10.08 -13.65 -2.92
C ALA A 67 10.53 -12.87 -1.69
N SER A 68 10.66 -11.54 -1.79
CA SER A 68 10.93 -10.67 -0.65
C SER A 68 9.78 -10.69 0.36
N PHE A 69 8.52 -10.76 -0.04
CA PHE A 69 7.38 -10.80 0.90
C PHE A 69 7.30 -12.14 1.65
N GLU A 70 7.59 -13.24 0.96
CA GLU A 70 7.66 -14.59 1.55
C GLU A 70 8.96 -14.82 2.34
N GLY A 71 9.89 -13.87 2.29
CA GLY A 71 11.16 -13.91 2.99
C GLY A 71 12.24 -14.75 2.34
N LYS A 72 11.98 -15.32 1.15
CA LYS A 72 12.91 -16.19 0.42
C LYS A 72 14.22 -15.49 0.06
N ASP A 73 14.18 -14.17 -0.10
CA ASP A 73 15.35 -13.35 -0.46
C ASP A 73 16.21 -12.94 0.75
N TYR A 74 15.80 -13.30 1.97
CA TYR A 74 16.54 -13.03 3.21
C TYR A 74 17.26 -14.30 3.70
N PRO A 75 18.44 -14.20 4.33
CA PRO A 75 19.17 -15.35 4.89
C PRO A 75 18.33 -16.19 5.86
N GLU A 76 17.50 -15.51 6.67
CA GLU A 76 16.58 -16.10 7.63
C GLU A 76 15.36 -16.79 7.00
N ARG A 77 15.11 -16.59 5.70
CA ARG A 77 13.98 -17.17 4.93
C ARG A 77 12.59 -16.87 5.49
N THR A 78 12.47 -15.82 6.31
CA THR A 78 11.23 -15.41 6.96
C THR A 78 11.22 -13.91 7.08
N VAL A 79 10.06 -13.28 6.87
CA VAL A 79 9.89 -11.84 7.14
C VAL A 79 8.74 -11.66 8.10
N SER A 80 9.06 -10.93 9.17
CA SER A 80 8.18 -10.30 10.15
C SER A 80 7.12 -11.14 10.87
N PRO A 81 7.03 -11.03 12.22
CA PRO A 81 5.77 -11.31 12.90
C PRO A 81 4.66 -10.38 12.38
N PRO A 82 3.37 -10.73 12.55
CA PRO A 82 2.27 -9.88 12.12
C PRO A 82 2.46 -8.45 12.65
N ASP A 83 2.19 -7.46 11.80
CA ASP A 83 2.19 -6.06 12.22
C ASP A 83 1.31 -5.95 13.47
N PRO A 84 1.78 -5.23 14.51
CA PRO A 84 0.95 -5.00 15.67
C PRO A 84 -0.34 -4.33 15.21
N GLU A 85 -1.48 -4.74 15.77
CA GLU A 85 -2.74 -4.08 15.47
C GLU A 85 -2.61 -2.57 15.70
N SER A 86 -3.25 -1.78 14.83
CA SER A 86 -3.27 -0.33 15.02
C SER A 86 -3.99 -0.01 16.32
N ILE A 87 -3.24 0.51 17.29
CA ILE A 87 -3.76 0.95 18.58
C ILE A 87 -3.88 2.47 18.52
N ALA A 88 -5.05 3.00 18.90
CA ALA A 88 -5.21 4.44 19.06
C ALA A 88 -4.19 4.92 20.10
N TRP A 89 -3.43 5.99 19.80
CA TRP A 89 -2.32 6.41 20.66
C TRP A 89 -2.75 6.67 22.13
N TYR A 90 -3.99 7.13 22.35
CA TYR A 90 -4.55 7.37 23.69
C TYR A 90 -5.00 6.10 24.43
N GLU A 91 -4.94 4.93 23.78
CA GLU A 91 -5.18 3.60 24.35
C GLU A 91 -3.86 2.84 24.59
N SER A 92 -2.73 3.35 24.08
CA SER A 92 -1.42 2.75 24.31
C SER A 92 -0.93 3.01 25.74
N GLU A 93 -0.40 1.95 26.37
CA GLU A 93 0.20 2.02 27.71
C GLU A 93 1.37 3.03 27.77
N VAL A 94 2.06 3.26 26.65
CA VAL A 94 3.18 4.24 26.56
C VAL A 94 2.71 5.66 26.85
N TYR A 95 1.48 6.01 26.45
CA TYR A 95 0.96 7.37 26.58
C TYR A 95 0.15 7.60 27.86
N LYS A 96 -0.24 6.53 28.54
CA LYS A 96 -1.05 6.53 29.75
C LYS A 96 -0.58 7.49 30.86
N PRO A 97 0.73 7.62 31.17
CA PRO A 97 1.19 8.56 32.19
C PRO A 97 0.91 10.04 31.85
N TYR A 98 0.81 10.35 30.56
CA TYR A 98 0.63 11.71 30.07
C TYR A 98 -0.84 12.07 29.84
N LEU A 99 -1.76 11.10 29.86
CA LEU A 99 -3.17 11.39 29.55
C LEU A 99 -3.80 12.32 30.59
N GLU A 100 -3.48 12.16 31.87
CA GLU A 100 -4.05 13.00 32.95
C GLU A 100 -3.71 14.49 32.76
N GLN A 101 -2.45 14.82 32.48
CA GLN A 101 -2.05 16.21 32.20
C GLN A 101 -2.67 16.74 30.90
N TRP A 102 -2.95 15.88 29.92
CA TRP A 102 -3.50 16.29 28.62
C TRP A 102 -5.01 16.45 28.63
N LYS A 103 -5.74 15.93 29.63
CA LYS A 103 -7.19 16.16 29.79
C LYS A 103 -7.55 17.64 29.88
N HIS A 104 -6.65 18.47 30.39
CA HIS A 104 -6.87 19.90 30.56
C HIS A 104 -6.44 20.73 29.35
N ARG A 105 -5.93 20.07 28.30
CA ARG A 105 -5.43 20.72 27.08
C ARG A 105 -6.47 20.58 25.97
N TRP A 106 -6.93 21.71 25.45
CA TRP A 106 -8.02 21.76 24.46
C TRP A 106 -7.68 20.99 23.17
N GLU A 107 -6.39 20.88 22.83
CA GLU A 107 -5.89 20.13 21.67
C GLU A 107 -6.24 18.64 21.72
N PHE A 108 -6.35 18.08 22.94
CA PHE A 108 -6.58 16.65 23.15
C PHE A 108 -8.01 16.32 23.57
N GLU A 109 -8.85 17.33 23.80
CA GLU A 109 -10.21 17.17 24.31
C GLU A 109 -11.05 16.20 23.46
N SER A 110 -10.96 16.30 22.14
CA SER A 110 -11.71 15.43 21.22
C SER A 110 -11.31 13.95 21.35
N TYR A 111 -10.04 13.67 21.60
CA TYR A 111 -9.51 12.32 21.80
C TYR A 111 -9.89 11.77 23.18
N MET A 112 -9.81 12.60 24.23
CA MET A 112 -10.22 12.21 25.57
C MET A 112 -11.73 11.90 25.62
N ASN A 113 -12.54 12.70 24.92
CA ASN A 113 -13.97 12.46 24.78
C ASN A 113 -14.29 11.15 24.01
N ARG A 114 -13.49 10.81 22.98
CA ARG A 114 -13.61 9.52 22.28
C ARG A 114 -13.22 8.35 23.18
N ALA A 115 -12.12 8.47 23.93
CA ALA A 115 -11.68 7.47 24.88
C ALA A 115 -12.74 7.21 25.98
N ALA A 116 -13.36 8.25 26.51
CA ALA A 116 -14.43 8.14 27.50
C ALA A 116 -15.68 7.44 26.93
N LYS A 117 -16.07 7.77 25.69
CA LYS A 117 -17.19 7.12 24.99
C LYS A 117 -16.91 5.66 24.64
N ALA A 118 -15.68 5.32 24.29
CA ALA A 118 -15.27 3.94 24.01
C ALA A 118 -15.36 3.04 25.26
N LYS A 119 -15.13 3.61 26.46
CA LYS A 119 -15.24 2.91 27.75
C LYS A 119 -16.67 2.83 28.32
N ALA A 120 -17.62 3.61 27.79
CA ALA A 120 -19.01 3.56 28.23
C ALA A 120 -19.71 2.28 27.71
N PRO A 121 -20.59 1.63 28.51
CA PRO A 121 -21.32 0.47 28.05
C PRO A 121 -22.18 0.82 26.82
N LYS A 122 -22.01 0.07 25.73
CA LYS A 122 -22.79 0.30 24.50
C LYS A 122 -24.25 -0.03 24.78
N ALA A 123 -25.14 0.96 24.68
CA ALA A 123 -26.58 0.76 24.73
C ALA A 123 -27.01 -0.25 23.64
N PRO A 124 -27.96 -1.16 23.91
CA PRO A 124 -28.38 -2.17 22.95
C PRO A 124 -28.92 -1.50 21.69
N LYS A 125 -28.32 -1.82 20.54
CA LYS A 125 -28.80 -1.36 19.23
C LYS A 125 -30.20 -1.93 19.01
N LYS A 126 -31.23 -1.07 19.07
CA LYS A 126 -32.58 -1.43 18.61
C LYS A 126 -32.48 -1.82 17.13
N LYS A 127 -32.73 -3.10 16.82
CA LYS A 127 -32.94 -3.56 15.44
C LYS A 127 -34.15 -2.79 14.90
N LYS A 128 -33.97 -2.02 13.83
CA LYS A 128 -35.08 -1.43 13.08
C LYS A 128 -35.87 -2.56 12.40
N PRO A 129 -37.22 -2.46 12.36
CA PRO A 129 -38.09 -3.45 11.71
C PRO A 129 -37.86 -3.51 10.20
#